data_AF-A0A914LV85-F1
#
_entry.id   AF-A0A914LV85-F1
#
_cell.length_a   1.000
_cell.length_b   1.000
_cell.length_c   1.000
_cell.angle_alpha   90.00
_cell.angle_beta   90.00
_cell.angle_gamma   90.00
#
_symmetry.space_group_name_H-M   'P 1'
#
loop_
_entity.id
_entity.type
_entity.pdbx_description
1 polymer ?
#
loop_
_entity_poly.entity_id
_entity_poly.type
_entity_poly.pdbx_seq_one_letter_code
_entity_poly.pdbx_strand_id
1 'polypeptide(L)'
;MFPIFRINISKINLKVTNIPQSVDPDGLLLTLGGAERQPYFYRFAVHYPQGMESREADFLVCEYPEDHHCRPLPMAVDTSDHLSYFGIKSDDYLRAGCPRDMLL
;
A
#
# COMPACT_ATOMS: atom_id res chain seq x y z
N MET A 1 6.58 25.78 -2.33
CA MET A 1 5.73 24.67 -2.81
C MET A 1 6.06 23.47 -1.95
N PHE A 2 5.19 23.11 -1.00
CA PHE A 2 5.44 21.94 -0.15
C PHE A 2 5.30 20.69 -1.00
N PRO A 3 6.26 19.75 -0.99
CA PRO A 3 6.07 18.47 -1.65
C PRO A 3 4.85 17.79 -1.00
N ILE A 4 3.89 17.39 -1.83
CA ILE A 4 2.78 16.57 -1.37
C ILE A 4 3.39 15.24 -0.91
N PHE A 5 3.47 15.01 0.39
CA PHE A 5 3.85 13.71 0.94
C PHE A 5 2.74 12.71 0.60
N ARG A 6 3.02 11.78 -0.31
CA ARG A 6 2.15 10.66 -0.65
C ARG A 6 2.68 9.42 0.06
N ILE A 7 1.95 8.98 1.09
CA ILE A 7 2.20 7.72 1.79
C ILE A 7 1.21 6.71 1.24
N ASN A 8 1.70 5.58 0.75
CA ASN A 8 0.87 4.44 0.39
C ASN A 8 0.87 3.43 1.53
N ILE A 9 -0.23 2.71 1.73
CA ILE A 9 -0.36 1.73 2.80
C ILE A 9 -0.75 0.40 2.16
N SER A 10 0.03 -0.64 2.44
CA SER A 10 -0.19 -1.98 1.88
C SER A 10 -0.13 -3.06 2.95
N LYS A 11 -0.80 -4.18 2.67
CA LYS A 11 -0.75 -5.41 3.47
C LYS A 11 -0.23 -6.58 2.62
N ILE A 12 0.16 -7.66 3.29
CA ILE A 12 0.77 -8.85 2.70
C ILE A 12 0.08 -9.40 1.45
N ASN A 13 -1.25 -9.45 1.38
CA ASN A 13 -1.96 -10.08 0.25
C ASN A 13 -2.59 -9.07 -0.72
N LEU A 14 -2.33 -7.78 -0.55
CA LEU A 14 -3.03 -6.72 -1.28
C LEU A 14 -2.64 -6.64 -2.75
N LYS A 15 -3.45 -7.24 -3.65
CA LYS A 15 -3.18 -7.22 -5.09
C LYS A 15 -3.37 -5.84 -5.74
N VAL A 16 -4.20 -4.98 -5.16
CA VAL A 16 -4.58 -3.69 -5.75
C VAL A 16 -3.37 -2.76 -5.92
N THR A 17 -2.38 -2.82 -5.02
CA THR A 17 -1.14 -2.03 -5.12
C THR A 17 -0.23 -2.47 -6.27
N ASN A 18 -0.53 -3.60 -6.90
CA ASN A 18 0.16 -4.14 -8.07
C ASN A 18 -0.61 -3.89 -9.37
N ILE A 19 -1.65 -3.04 -9.39
CA ILE A 19 -2.44 -2.72 -10.57
C ILE A 19 -2.41 -1.20 -10.84
N PRO A 20 -1.99 -0.75 -12.05
CA PRO A 20 -1.39 -1.56 -13.10
C PRO A 20 -0.06 -2.16 -12.63
N GLN A 21 0.25 -3.36 -13.13
CA GLN A 21 1.52 -4.01 -12.83
C GLN A 21 2.62 -3.10 -13.38
N SER A 22 3.54 -2.64 -12.51
CA SER A 22 4.68 -1.89 -13.04
C SER A 22 5.51 -2.83 -13.87
N VAL A 23 6.16 -2.29 -14.89
CA VAL A 23 7.19 -3.05 -15.57
C VAL A 23 8.40 -3.00 -14.66
N ASP A 24 8.81 -4.16 -14.16
CA ASP A 24 9.97 -4.34 -13.30
C ASP A 24 11.17 -3.56 -13.86
N PRO A 25 11.66 -2.50 -13.18
CA PRO A 25 12.81 -1.75 -13.65
C PRO A 25 14.14 -2.51 -13.48
N ASP A 26 14.19 -3.66 -12.78
CA ASP A 26 15.34 -4.56 -12.93
C ASP A 26 15.37 -5.17 -14.34
N GLY A 27 14.21 -5.27 -15.01
CA GLY A 27 14.07 -5.65 -16.41
C GLY A 27 14.03 -4.47 -17.41
N LEU A 28 13.82 -3.23 -16.93
CA LEU A 28 13.71 -2.04 -17.78
C LEU A 28 14.76 -0.99 -17.40
N LEU A 29 15.54 -0.52 -18.37
CA LEU A 29 16.54 0.56 -18.27
C LEU A 29 15.93 1.94 -17.89
N LEU A 30 15.12 2.01 -16.84
CA LEU A 30 14.58 3.25 -16.31
C LEU A 30 15.56 3.80 -15.28
N THR A 31 16.00 5.04 -15.52
CA THR A 31 16.77 5.78 -14.52
C THR A 31 15.90 6.10 -13.31
N LEU A 32 16.50 6.30 -12.14
CA LEU A 32 15.79 6.71 -10.92
C LEU A 32 14.85 7.91 -11.16
N GLY A 33 15.28 8.89 -11.97
CA GLY A 33 14.45 10.05 -12.33
C GLY A 33 13.26 9.71 -13.25
N GLY A 34 13.36 8.63 -14.04
CA GLY A 34 12.24 8.09 -14.81
C GLY A 34 11.23 7.37 -13.92
N ALA A 35 11.70 6.64 -12.90
CA ALA A 35 10.87 5.98 -11.89
C ALA A 35 10.11 7.00 -11.02
N GLU A 36 10.76 8.07 -10.55
CA GLU A 36 10.13 9.10 -9.72
C GLU A 36 8.99 9.87 -10.44
N ARG A 37 8.99 9.89 -11.78
CA ARG A 37 7.96 10.57 -12.59
C ARG A 37 6.79 9.68 -12.96
N GLN A 38 6.84 8.39 -12.62
CA GLN A 38 5.71 7.50 -12.86
C GLN A 38 4.55 7.86 -11.91
N PRO A 39 3.33 8.08 -12.44
CA PRO A 39 2.20 8.53 -11.64
C PRO A 39 1.75 7.51 -10.57
N TYR A 40 2.17 6.25 -10.70
CA TYR A 40 1.83 5.14 -9.79
C TYR A 40 2.90 4.88 -8.71
N PHE A 41 4.03 5.58 -8.76
CA PHE A 41 5.15 5.35 -7.85
C PHE A 41 4.94 6.17 -6.58
N TYR A 42 4.71 5.48 -5.46
CA TYR A 42 4.73 6.12 -4.16
C TYR A 42 6.18 6.43 -3.77
N ARG A 43 6.39 7.56 -3.08
CA ARG A 43 7.72 7.92 -2.57
C ARG A 43 8.02 7.25 -1.23
N PHE A 44 6.96 6.98 -0.46
CA PHE A 44 7.02 6.24 0.78
C PHE A 44 5.82 5.28 0.83
N ALA A 45 6.05 4.02 1.19
CA ALA A 45 4.99 3.09 1.58
C ALA A 45 5.19 2.60 3.00
N VAL A 46 4.07 2.25 3.63
CA VAL A 46 4.04 1.50 4.86
C VAL A 46 3.49 0.11 4.54
N HIS A 47 4.30 -0.92 4.74
CA HIS A 47 3.93 -2.31 4.46
C HIS A 47 3.72 -3.08 5.77
N TYR A 48 2.61 -3.81 5.86
CA TYR A 48 2.26 -4.65 7.00
C TYR A 48 2.42 -6.13 6.62
N PRO A 49 3.58 -6.76 6.93
CA PRO A 49 3.91 -8.10 6.45
C PRO A 49 3.08 -9.20 7.11
N GLN A 50 2.46 -8.94 8.25
CA GLN A 50 1.59 -9.91 8.94
C GLN A 50 0.11 -9.51 8.89
N GLY A 51 -0.25 -8.57 7.99
CA GLY A 51 -1.56 -7.94 8.00
C GLY A 51 -1.68 -6.82 9.04
N MET A 52 -2.86 -6.20 9.10
CA MET A 52 -3.12 -5.00 9.89
C MET A 52 -4.41 -5.20 10.68
N GLU A 53 -4.34 -6.17 11.59
CA GLU A 53 -5.46 -6.58 12.44
C GLU A 53 -5.71 -5.57 13.58
N SER A 54 -4.68 -4.83 13.99
CA SER A 54 -4.78 -3.75 14.97
C SER A 54 -3.89 -2.57 14.59
N ARG A 55 -3.98 -1.48 15.37
CA ARG A 55 -3.20 -0.25 15.13
C ARG A 55 -1.74 -0.39 15.57
N GLU A 56 -1.47 -1.35 16.43
CA GLU A 56 -0.15 -1.69 16.97
C GLU A 56 0.57 -2.73 16.11
N ALA A 57 -0.02 -3.14 14.98
CA ALA A 57 0.59 -4.10 14.08
C ALA A 57 1.94 -3.59 13.57
N ASP A 58 2.93 -4.51 13.54
CA ASP A 58 4.27 -4.20 13.04
C ASP A 58 4.22 -3.81 11.56
N PHE A 59 4.99 -2.78 11.21
CA PHE A 59 5.09 -2.28 9.84
C PHE A 59 6.52 -1.98 9.44
N LEU A 60 6.74 -1.96 8.13
CA LEU A 60 7.98 -1.56 7.48
C LEU A 60 7.73 -0.27 6.70
N VAL A 61 8.72 0.62 6.69
CA VAL A 61 8.70 1.83 5.85
C VAL A 61 9.57 1.59 4.63
N CYS A 62 9.01 1.82 3.46
CA CYS A 62 9.63 1.54 2.17
C CYS A 62 9.83 2.86 1.46
N GLU A 63 11.09 3.21 1.22
CA GLU A 63 11.47 4.49 0.60
C GLU A 63 11.57 4.39 -0.93
N TYR A 64 11.52 3.16 -1.45
CA TYR A 64 11.57 2.88 -2.88
C TYR A 64 10.31 2.16 -3.35
N PRO A 65 9.68 2.62 -4.44
CA PRO A 65 8.44 2.06 -4.97
C PRO A 65 8.52 0.59 -5.40
N GLU A 66 9.72 0.10 -5.71
CA GLU A 66 9.98 -1.29 -6.12
C GLU A 66 10.76 -2.07 -5.06
N ASP A 67 10.71 -1.65 -3.79
CA ASP A 67 11.22 -2.51 -2.73
C ASP A 67 10.38 -3.80 -2.70
N HIS A 68 10.97 -4.91 -3.19
CA HIS A 68 10.32 -6.22 -3.28
C HIS A 68 9.90 -6.77 -1.91
N HIS A 69 10.40 -6.21 -0.80
CA HIS A 69 9.93 -6.52 0.55
C HIS A 69 8.54 -5.90 0.83
N CYS A 70 8.19 -4.83 0.13
CA CYS A 70 6.96 -4.06 0.30
C CYS A 70 5.95 -4.26 -0.83
N ARG A 71 6.42 -4.86 -1.92
CA ARG A 71 5.62 -5.35 -3.03
C ARG A 71 5.69 -6.88 -3.06
N PRO A 72 4.78 -7.59 -2.36
CA PRO A 72 4.65 -9.03 -2.46
C PRO A 72 4.02 -9.41 -3.80
N LEU A 73 4.74 -9.16 -4.90
CA LEU A 73 4.33 -9.47 -6.28
C LEU A 73 3.89 -10.94 -6.46
N PRO A 74 4.53 -11.94 -5.83
CA PRO A 74 4.13 -13.34 -5.97
C PRO A 74 2.99 -13.77 -5.02
N MET A 75 2.82 -13.11 -3.88
CA MET A 75 1.89 -13.55 -2.82
C MET A 75 0.59 -12.76 -2.77
N ALA A 76 0.54 -11.57 -3.39
CA ALA A 76 -0.66 -10.74 -3.44
C ALA A 76 -1.70 -11.31 -4.42
N VAL A 77 -2.46 -12.30 -3.96
CA VAL A 77 -3.44 -13.04 -4.77
C VAL A 77 -4.89 -12.59 -4.55
N ASP A 78 -5.17 -11.80 -3.51
CA ASP A 78 -6.53 -11.41 -3.16
C ASP A 78 -6.72 -9.89 -2.98
N THR A 79 -7.98 -9.47 -2.88
CA THR A 79 -8.37 -8.07 -2.65
C THR A 79 -8.99 -7.86 -1.27
N SER A 80 -9.06 -8.90 -0.44
CA SER A 80 -9.71 -8.85 0.88
C SER A 80 -8.97 -7.90 1.82
N ASP A 81 -7.63 -7.88 1.72
CA ASP A 81 -6.76 -6.94 2.43
C ASP A 81 -7.01 -5.47 2.06
N HIS A 82 -7.63 -5.20 0.90
CA HIS A 82 -7.98 -3.83 0.49
C HIS A 82 -9.23 -3.31 1.20
N LEU A 83 -10.06 -4.22 1.73
CA LEU A 83 -11.37 -3.90 2.29
C LEU A 83 -11.29 -3.53 3.77
N SER A 84 -10.10 -3.61 4.39
CA SER A 84 -9.92 -3.27 5.79
C SER A 84 -8.60 -2.57 6.04
N TYR A 85 -8.58 -1.59 6.94
CA TYR A 85 -7.36 -0.95 7.44
C TYR A 85 -7.56 -0.55 8.90
N PHE A 86 -6.51 -0.66 9.72
CA PHE A 86 -6.46 -0.28 11.13
C PHE A 86 -7.52 -0.98 12.00
N GLY A 87 -7.80 -2.25 11.69
CA GLY A 87 -8.88 -3.02 12.34
C GLY A 87 -10.30 -2.64 11.89
N ILE A 88 -10.45 -1.74 10.91
CA ILE A 88 -11.74 -1.26 10.41
C ILE A 88 -12.02 -1.91 9.07
N LYS A 89 -13.17 -2.57 8.93
CA LYS A 89 -13.70 -3.04 7.65
C LYS A 89 -14.57 -1.97 7.02
N SER A 90 -14.29 -1.60 5.78
CA SER A 90 -14.98 -0.52 5.06
C SER A 90 -16.48 -0.76 4.98
N ASP A 91 -16.91 -2.00 4.73
CA ASP A 91 -18.33 -2.34 4.63
C ASP A 91 -19.08 -2.21 5.96
N ASP A 92 -18.43 -2.56 7.08
CA ASP A 92 -19.01 -2.45 8.41
C ASP A 92 -19.13 -0.97 8.82
N TYR A 93 -18.10 -0.17 8.52
CA TYR A 93 -18.12 1.28 8.74
C TYR A 93 -19.24 1.98 7.95
N LEU A 94 -19.42 1.61 6.68
CA LEU A 94 -20.51 2.13 5.84
C LEU A 94 -21.88 1.67 6.36
N ARG A 95 -22.03 0.40 6.73
CA ARG A 95 -23.29 -0.16 7.26
C ARG A 95 -23.69 0.49 8.58
N ALA A 96 -22.72 0.88 9.40
CA ALA A 96 -22.94 1.58 10.66
C ALA A 96 -23.28 3.08 10.50
N GLY A 97 -23.30 3.61 9.26
CA GLY A 97 -23.62 5.01 9.00
C GLY A 97 -22.43 5.97 9.15
N CYS A 98 -21.22 5.49 8.89
CA CYS A 98 -19.97 6.26 8.95
C CYS A 98 -19.69 6.91 10.33
N PRO A 99 -19.76 6.16 11.44
CA PRO A 99 -19.63 6.73 12.78
C PRO A 99 -18.16 7.07 13.09
N ARG A 100 -17.89 8.32 13.50
CA ARG A 100 -16.52 8.84 13.66
C ARG A 100 -15.67 8.07 14.68
N ASP A 101 -16.30 7.52 15.70
CA ASP A 101 -15.67 6.71 16.75
C ASP A 101 -15.05 5.41 16.21
N MET A 102 -15.54 4.85 15.11
CA MET A 102 -14.88 3.71 14.46
C MET A 102 -13.55 4.09 13.79
N LEU A 103 -13.34 5.37 13.49
CA LEU A 103 -12.09 5.87 12.90
C LEU A 103 -11.07 6.33 13.95
N LEU A 104 -11.47 6.45 15.23
CA LEU A 104 -10.71 7.10 16.31
C LEU A 104 -10.13 6.13 17.32
#